data_AF-A0A2R5ES13-F1
#
_entry.id   AF-A0A2R5ES13-F1
#
_cell.length_a   1.000
_cell.length_b   1.000
_cell.length_c   1.000
_cell.angle_alpha   90.00
_cell.angle_beta   90.00
_cell.angle_gamma   90.00
#
_symmetry.space_group_name_H-M   'P 1'
#
loop_
_entity.id
_entity.type
_entity.pdbx_description
1 polymer ?
#
loop_
_entity_poly.entity_id
_entity_poly.type
_entity_poly.pdbx_seq_one_letter_code
_entity_poly.pdbx_strand_id
1 'polypeptide(L)'
;MKAIELYTTHDVHHWTKYKPHEGHYAEFNPNVVAAGFKIHETYLAFCNARTHLSASEADDFGSLTGSDDFSKTYFVTTLLQSAIAFYNYCIDLSWQAVWFYCAPDSDYRFIDDEDEYIRYCKWCTSSAVKLKLYLGKKEELMHHVESFYTSGIPASVRTEYNYLKHRGAYHILGLGVQYANMHTKVNGESFNLMQNRVFDNKDWIEKLICFDKLFVQYFEKVVSFIIPPNYTQTTNNFECVLRYYKKRKSMQT
;
A
#
# COMPACT_ATOMS: atom_id res chain seq x y z
N MET A 1 5.34 -0.13 22.11
CA MET A 1 5.57 1.01 21.19
C MET A 1 4.20 1.43 20.71
N LYS A 2 3.81 2.69 20.95
CA LYS A 2 2.60 3.25 20.35
C LYS A 2 2.86 3.57 18.87
N ALA A 3 1.86 3.50 18.02
CA ALA A 3 1.99 3.80 16.60
C ALA A 3 2.40 5.26 16.34
N ILE A 4 2.10 6.19 17.25
CA ILE A 4 2.57 7.58 17.13
C ILE A 4 4.11 7.70 17.13
N GLU A 5 4.81 6.75 17.77
CA GLU A 5 6.28 6.71 17.78
C GLU A 5 6.86 6.33 16.40
N LEU A 6 6.06 5.78 15.48
CA LEU A 6 6.50 5.44 14.12
C LEU A 6 6.85 6.69 13.30
N TYR A 7 6.21 7.83 13.58
CA TYR A 7 6.49 9.09 12.88
C TYR A 7 7.91 9.60 13.11
N THR A 8 8.52 9.26 14.25
CA THR A 8 9.88 9.69 14.59
C THR A 8 10.91 8.58 14.36
N THR A 9 10.54 7.32 14.64
CA THR A 9 11.47 6.18 14.54
C THR A 9 11.57 5.59 13.13
N HIS A 10 10.53 5.77 12.31
CA HIS A 10 10.43 5.25 10.94
C HIS A 10 9.85 6.35 10.04
N ASP A 11 10.52 7.50 10.01
CA ASP A 11 10.14 8.62 9.15
C ASP A 11 10.16 8.20 7.67
N VAL A 12 9.15 8.67 6.94
CA VAL A 12 8.94 8.38 5.51
C VAL A 12 8.74 9.65 4.70
N HIS A 13 8.84 10.83 5.32
CA HIS A 13 8.58 12.10 4.64
C HIS A 13 9.58 12.38 3.52
N HIS A 14 10.78 11.78 3.54
CA HIS A 14 11.71 11.86 2.42
C HIS A 14 11.17 11.21 1.14
N TRP A 15 10.19 10.30 1.19
CA TRP A 15 9.56 9.74 -0.02
C TRP A 15 8.84 10.79 -0.86
N THR A 16 8.47 11.93 -0.28
CA THR A 16 7.91 13.07 -1.02
C THR A 16 8.85 13.60 -2.11
N LYS A 17 10.17 13.43 -1.93
CA LYS A 17 11.20 13.86 -2.87
C LYS A 17 11.17 13.08 -4.19
N TYR A 18 10.48 11.94 -4.24
CA TYR A 18 10.34 11.15 -5.46
C TYR A 18 9.18 11.59 -6.36
N LYS A 19 8.37 12.57 -5.92
CA LYS A 19 7.32 13.13 -6.77
C LYS A 19 7.96 13.83 -7.98
N PRO A 20 7.67 13.40 -9.22
CA PRO A 20 8.26 14.03 -10.39
C PRO A 20 7.74 15.45 -10.59
N HIS A 21 8.59 16.28 -11.16
CA HIS A 21 8.32 17.63 -11.66
C HIS A 21 8.99 17.78 -13.04
N GLU A 22 8.84 18.92 -13.71
CA GLU A 22 9.21 19.09 -15.14
C GLU A 22 10.67 18.71 -15.44
N GLY A 23 11.61 19.05 -14.56
CA GLY A 23 12.99 18.59 -14.63
C GLY A 23 13.15 17.08 -14.76
N HIS A 24 12.36 16.28 -14.04
CA HIS A 24 12.43 14.83 -14.11
C HIS A 24 11.96 14.30 -15.47
N TYR A 25 10.91 14.90 -16.05
CA TYR A 25 10.43 14.55 -17.38
C TYR A 25 11.49 14.85 -18.45
N ALA A 26 12.25 15.93 -18.28
CA ALA A 26 13.33 16.30 -19.16
C ALA A 26 14.54 15.35 -19.08
N GLU A 27 14.90 14.91 -17.87
CA GLU A 27 16.16 14.19 -17.61
C GLU A 27 16.02 12.67 -17.64
N PHE A 28 14.88 12.13 -17.22
CA PHE A 28 14.69 10.67 -17.08
C PHE A 28 13.72 10.09 -18.09
N ASN A 29 13.84 8.78 -18.29
CA ASN A 29 12.95 8.02 -19.15
C ASN A 29 11.55 7.89 -18.50
N PRO A 30 10.48 7.80 -19.32
CA PRO A 30 9.10 7.75 -18.87
C PRO A 30 8.83 6.67 -17.81
N ASN A 31 9.45 5.49 -17.95
CA ASN A 31 9.33 4.39 -17.00
C ASN A 31 9.82 4.78 -15.59
N VAL A 32 10.93 5.52 -15.49
CA VAL A 32 11.49 6.01 -14.21
C VAL A 32 10.62 7.14 -13.64
N VAL A 33 10.16 8.06 -14.49
CA VAL A 33 9.28 9.17 -14.07
C VAL A 33 7.96 8.64 -13.52
N ALA A 34 7.32 7.70 -14.22
CA ALA A 34 6.07 7.07 -13.76
C ALA A 34 6.27 6.23 -12.50
N ALA A 35 7.40 5.55 -12.37
CA ALA A 35 7.73 4.83 -11.14
C ALA A 35 7.91 5.78 -9.94
N GLY A 36 8.57 6.93 -10.13
CA GLY A 36 8.66 7.99 -9.12
C GLY A 36 7.28 8.53 -8.69
N PHE A 37 6.38 8.73 -9.66
CA PHE A 37 4.99 9.10 -9.38
C PHE A 37 4.28 8.04 -8.52
N LYS A 38 4.41 6.75 -8.84
CA LYS A 38 3.86 5.65 -8.02
C LYS A 38 4.48 5.56 -6.63
N ILE A 39 5.75 5.92 -6.46
CA ILE A 39 6.38 6.00 -5.14
C ILE A 39 5.71 7.09 -4.30
N HIS A 40 5.43 8.25 -4.90
CA HIS A 40 4.69 9.31 -4.23
C HIS A 40 3.25 8.90 -3.87
N GLU A 41 2.53 8.21 -4.75
CA GLU A 41 1.20 7.68 -4.43
C GLU A 41 1.24 6.66 -3.29
N THR A 42 2.27 5.79 -3.28
CA THR A 42 2.50 4.84 -2.19
C THR A 42 2.71 5.58 -0.86
N TYR A 43 3.51 6.65 -0.87
CA TYR A 43 3.69 7.52 0.31
C TYR A 43 2.37 8.08 0.83
N LEU A 44 1.51 8.61 -0.04
CA LEU A 44 0.20 9.16 0.37
C LEU A 44 -0.70 8.09 0.98
N ALA A 45 -0.81 6.91 0.35
CA ALA A 45 -1.57 5.79 0.89
C ALA A 45 -1.02 5.33 2.24
N PHE A 46 0.31 5.32 2.39
CA PHE A 46 0.99 4.89 3.60
C PHE A 46 0.78 5.88 4.75
N CYS A 47 0.82 7.19 4.47
CA CYS A 47 0.46 8.22 5.44
C CYS A 47 -0.99 8.04 5.93
N ASN A 48 -1.94 7.76 5.04
CA ASN A 48 -3.32 7.47 5.45
C ASN A 48 -3.39 6.23 6.37
N ALA A 49 -2.70 5.15 6.01
CA ALA A 49 -2.65 3.94 6.82
C ALA A 49 -2.13 4.23 8.25
N ARG A 50 -1.00 4.92 8.35
CA ARG A 50 -0.35 5.25 9.63
C ARG A 50 -1.17 6.24 10.45
N THR A 51 -1.86 7.19 9.81
CA THR A 51 -2.79 8.10 10.49
C THR A 51 -3.97 7.34 11.10
N HIS A 52 -4.57 6.40 10.36
CA HIS A 52 -5.66 5.58 10.90
C HIS A 52 -5.18 4.67 12.03
N LEU A 53 -3.99 4.08 11.91
CA LEU A 53 -3.40 3.26 12.96
C LEU A 53 -3.12 4.08 14.22
N SER A 54 -2.44 5.23 14.11
CA SER A 54 -2.15 6.09 15.26
C SER A 54 -3.41 6.66 15.91
N ALA A 55 -4.41 7.05 15.11
CA ALA A 55 -5.70 7.49 15.62
C ALA A 55 -6.43 6.39 16.38
N SER A 56 -6.26 5.11 16.02
CA SER A 56 -6.93 3.99 16.73
C SER A 56 -6.48 3.83 18.19
N GLU A 57 -5.35 4.42 18.56
CA GLU A 57 -4.80 4.44 19.92
C GLU A 57 -5.07 5.76 20.68
N ALA A 58 -5.90 6.64 20.13
CA ALA A 58 -6.29 7.87 20.84
C ALA A 58 -7.13 7.57 22.07
N ASP A 59 -6.89 8.30 23.15
CA ASP A 59 -7.62 8.16 24.42
C ASP A 59 -9.01 8.82 24.38
N ASP A 60 -9.19 9.82 23.50
CA ASP A 60 -10.43 10.58 23.33
C ASP A 60 -10.73 10.82 21.84
N PHE A 61 -11.98 10.52 21.45
CA PHE A 61 -12.50 10.69 20.09
C PHE A 61 -13.51 11.85 19.98
N GLY A 62 -13.74 12.58 21.07
CA GLY A 62 -14.70 13.69 21.12
C GLY A 62 -16.11 13.24 20.73
N SER A 63 -16.75 14.00 19.83
CA SER A 63 -18.11 13.72 19.36
C SER A 63 -18.24 12.60 18.32
N LEU A 64 -17.14 11.92 17.97
CA LEU A 64 -17.15 10.81 17.01
C LEU A 64 -17.64 9.49 17.63
N THR A 65 -17.60 9.37 18.96
CA THR A 65 -18.07 8.20 19.69
C THR A 65 -19.11 8.61 20.73
N GLY A 66 -19.94 7.65 21.15
CA GLY A 66 -20.73 7.80 22.37
C GLY A 66 -19.83 7.75 23.62
N SER A 67 -20.44 7.96 24.78
CA SER A 67 -19.75 7.84 26.07
C SER A 67 -19.50 6.39 26.49
N ASP A 68 -20.11 5.43 25.81
CA ASP A 68 -20.06 4.00 26.09
C ASP A 68 -18.88 3.30 25.39
N ASP A 69 -18.41 2.19 25.98
CA ASP A 69 -17.28 1.43 25.44
C ASP A 69 -17.59 0.71 24.13
N PHE A 70 -18.88 0.43 23.87
CA PHE A 70 -19.32 -0.23 22.65
C PHE A 70 -19.07 0.65 21.42
N SER A 71 -19.50 1.92 21.46
CA SER A 71 -19.29 2.87 20.37
C SER A 71 -17.81 3.19 20.16
N LYS A 72 -17.04 3.31 21.25
CA LYS A 72 -15.57 3.48 21.17
C LYS A 72 -14.89 2.30 20.49
N THR A 73 -15.21 1.07 20.91
CA THR A 73 -14.63 -0.14 20.34
C THR A 73 -14.98 -0.28 18.86
N TYR A 74 -16.22 0.00 18.47
CA TYR A 74 -16.64 -0.01 17.07
C TYR A 74 -15.87 1.00 16.22
N PHE A 75 -15.68 2.22 16.75
CA PHE A 75 -14.95 3.27 16.06
C PHE A 75 -13.46 2.93 15.89
N VAL A 76 -12.80 2.46 16.95
CA VAL A 76 -11.41 1.94 16.89
C VAL A 76 -11.30 0.84 15.84
N THR A 77 -12.22 -0.11 15.81
CA THR A 77 -12.21 -1.17 14.79
C THR A 77 -12.36 -0.61 13.38
N THR A 78 -13.18 0.41 13.17
CA THR A 78 -13.34 1.07 11.87
C THR A 78 -12.04 1.74 11.40
N LEU A 79 -11.32 2.40 12.32
CA LEU A 79 -10.00 2.96 12.04
C LEU A 79 -9.00 1.86 11.67
N LEU A 80 -8.95 0.76 12.43
CA LEU A 80 -8.05 -0.36 12.15
C LEU A 80 -8.36 -1.06 10.81
N GLN A 81 -9.63 -1.25 10.46
CA GLN A 81 -10.02 -1.78 9.15
C GLN A 81 -9.61 -0.84 8.01
N SER A 82 -9.73 0.48 8.23
CA SER A 82 -9.24 1.48 7.27
C SER A 82 -7.72 1.41 7.11
N ALA A 83 -6.98 1.29 8.22
CA ALA A 83 -5.53 1.10 8.18
C ALA A 83 -5.14 -0.17 7.40
N ILE A 84 -5.83 -1.30 7.64
CA ILE A 84 -5.63 -2.55 6.88
C ILE A 84 -5.83 -2.32 5.38
N ALA A 85 -6.89 -1.61 4.98
CA ALA A 85 -7.16 -1.31 3.58
C ALA A 85 -6.06 -0.45 2.96
N PHE A 86 -5.67 0.65 3.60
CA PHE A 86 -4.63 1.54 3.09
C PHE A 86 -3.25 0.87 3.04
N TYR A 87 -2.87 0.07 4.04
CA TYR A 87 -1.64 -0.73 3.95
C TYR A 87 -1.69 -1.70 2.77
N ASN A 88 -2.84 -2.31 2.47
CA ASN A 88 -2.99 -3.14 1.28
C ASN A 88 -2.91 -2.35 -0.02
N TYR A 89 -3.40 -1.11 -0.06
CA TYR A 89 -3.17 -0.22 -1.21
C TYR A 89 -1.68 0.08 -1.37
N CYS A 90 -0.92 0.24 -0.28
CA CYS A 90 0.54 0.42 -0.35
C CYS A 90 1.24 -0.80 -0.99
N ILE A 91 0.77 -2.02 -0.68
CA ILE A 91 1.25 -3.24 -1.34
C ILE A 91 1.04 -3.15 -2.85
N ASP A 92 -0.21 -2.92 -3.27
CA ASP A 92 -0.59 -2.89 -4.68
C ASP A 92 0.12 -1.74 -5.43
N LEU A 93 0.26 -0.57 -4.80
CA LEU A 93 0.99 0.59 -5.37
C LEU A 93 2.51 0.35 -5.44
N SER A 94 3.10 -0.34 -4.48
CA SER A 94 4.52 -0.70 -4.54
C SER A 94 4.82 -1.65 -5.71
N TRP A 95 3.91 -2.58 -6.00
CA TRP A 95 3.98 -3.41 -7.20
C TRP A 95 3.85 -2.56 -8.46
N GLN A 96 2.96 -1.56 -8.46
CA GLN A 96 2.84 -0.65 -9.60
C GLN A 96 4.11 0.19 -9.82
N ALA A 97 4.81 0.63 -8.77
CA ALA A 97 6.10 1.30 -8.94
C ALA A 97 7.11 0.41 -9.68
N VAL A 98 7.21 -0.86 -9.29
CA VAL A 98 8.07 -1.85 -9.98
C VAL A 98 7.58 -2.15 -11.40
N TRP A 99 6.26 -2.23 -11.60
CA TRP A 99 5.61 -2.47 -12.89
C TRP A 99 5.91 -1.37 -13.91
N PHE A 100 5.85 -0.11 -13.49
CA PHE A 100 6.22 1.04 -14.32
C PHE A 100 7.72 1.09 -14.57
N TYR A 101 8.55 0.81 -13.57
CA TYR A 101 10.00 0.72 -13.76
C TYR A 101 10.39 -0.30 -14.84
N CYS A 102 9.67 -1.43 -14.91
CA CYS A 102 9.85 -2.47 -15.93
C CYS A 102 9.11 -2.20 -17.27
N ALA A 103 8.47 -1.04 -17.44
CA ALA A 103 7.92 -0.63 -18.73
C ALA A 103 9.07 -0.29 -19.71
N PRO A 104 8.83 -0.36 -21.04
CA PRO A 104 9.79 0.14 -22.02
C PRO A 104 10.15 1.59 -21.72
N ASP A 105 11.43 1.91 -21.79
CA ASP A 105 11.98 3.22 -21.44
C ASP A 105 11.69 4.32 -22.47
N SER A 106 11.03 3.96 -23.57
CA SER A 106 10.60 4.85 -24.65
C SER A 106 9.07 4.92 -24.79
N ASP A 107 8.32 4.20 -23.95
CA ASP A 107 6.86 4.23 -23.98
C ASP A 107 6.33 5.40 -23.16
N TYR A 108 5.75 6.39 -23.83
CA TYR A 108 5.18 7.58 -23.20
C TYR A 108 3.65 7.56 -23.09
N ARG A 109 2.99 6.50 -23.57
CA ARG A 109 1.52 6.47 -23.63
C ARG A 109 0.89 6.67 -22.26
N PHE A 110 1.48 6.09 -21.22
CA PHE A 110 1.00 6.25 -19.84
C PHE A 110 1.34 7.62 -19.19
N ILE A 111 2.09 8.49 -19.88
CA ILE A 111 2.28 9.90 -19.49
C ILE A 111 1.30 10.79 -20.27
N ASP A 112 1.10 10.50 -21.55
CA ASP A 112 0.31 11.34 -22.45
C ASP A 112 -1.21 11.10 -22.33
N ASP A 113 -1.63 9.91 -21.87
CA ASP A 113 -3.02 9.47 -21.85
C ASP A 113 -3.38 8.80 -20.51
N GLU A 114 -4.36 9.36 -19.82
CA GLU A 114 -4.85 8.87 -18.52
C GLU A 114 -5.55 7.51 -18.64
N ASP A 115 -6.29 7.25 -19.71
CA ASP A 115 -6.96 5.97 -19.91
C ASP A 115 -5.94 4.86 -20.13
N GLU A 116 -4.86 5.16 -20.86
CA GLU A 116 -3.73 4.25 -21.03
C GLU A 116 -3.00 3.98 -19.71
N TYR A 117 -2.78 5.03 -18.91
CA TYR A 117 -2.21 4.89 -17.56
C TYR A 117 -3.07 3.97 -16.67
N ILE A 118 -4.38 4.21 -16.61
CA ILE A 118 -5.34 3.42 -15.82
C ILE A 118 -5.37 1.97 -16.32
N ARG A 119 -5.43 1.78 -17.65
CA ARG A 119 -5.43 0.46 -18.28
C ARG A 119 -4.15 -0.31 -17.94
N TYR A 120 -3.00 0.34 -18.02
CA TYR A 120 -1.71 -0.29 -17.71
C TYR A 120 -1.59 -0.64 -16.23
N CYS A 121 -2.13 0.18 -15.32
CA CYS A 121 -2.21 -0.13 -13.89
C CYS A 121 -3.06 -1.39 -13.61
N LYS A 122 -4.19 -1.57 -14.33
CA LYS A 122 -5.09 -2.73 -14.15
C LYS A 122 -4.44 -4.07 -14.48
N TRP A 123 -3.41 -4.09 -15.32
CA TRP A 123 -2.66 -5.31 -15.64
C TRP A 123 -1.60 -5.67 -14.59
N CYS A 124 -1.30 -4.76 -13.67
CA CYS A 124 -0.35 -5.00 -12.60
C CYS A 124 -0.94 -5.99 -11.58
N THR A 125 -0.37 -7.20 -11.56
CA THR A 125 -0.61 -8.22 -10.53
C THR A 125 0.74 -8.69 -10.00
N SER A 126 0.78 -9.28 -8.80
CA SER A 126 2.02 -9.86 -8.25
C SER A 126 2.69 -10.84 -9.22
N SER A 127 1.90 -11.73 -9.85
CA SER A 127 2.41 -12.69 -10.86
C SER A 127 2.95 -11.99 -12.11
N ALA A 128 2.27 -10.94 -12.59
CA ALA A 128 2.73 -10.19 -13.76
C ALA A 128 4.03 -9.40 -13.46
N VAL A 129 4.15 -8.82 -12.26
CA VAL A 129 5.38 -8.15 -11.80
C VAL A 129 6.52 -9.15 -11.72
N LYS A 130 6.31 -10.32 -11.11
CA LYS A 130 7.32 -11.38 -11.04
C LYS A 130 7.79 -11.79 -12.44
N LEU A 131 6.87 -12.03 -13.37
CA LEU A 131 7.20 -12.39 -14.75
C LEU A 131 8.03 -11.28 -15.43
N LYS A 132 7.66 -10.00 -15.27
CA LYS A 132 8.41 -8.88 -15.83
C LYS A 132 9.82 -8.77 -15.26
N LEU A 133 9.97 -8.93 -13.95
CA LEU A 133 11.29 -8.91 -13.31
C LEU A 133 12.17 -10.05 -13.79
N TYR A 134 11.60 -11.25 -13.94
CA TYR A 134 12.30 -12.40 -14.49
C TYR A 134 12.77 -12.16 -15.94
N LEU A 135 11.87 -11.72 -16.83
CA LEU A 135 12.21 -11.41 -18.23
C LEU A 135 13.23 -10.26 -18.35
N GLY A 136 13.16 -9.29 -17.44
CA GLY A 136 14.10 -8.18 -17.34
C GLY A 136 15.43 -8.54 -16.66
N LYS A 137 15.64 -9.79 -16.25
CA LYS A 137 16.84 -10.27 -15.52
C LYS A 137 17.14 -9.48 -14.24
N LYS A 138 16.10 -9.12 -13.48
CA LYS A 138 16.17 -8.34 -12.23
C LYS A 138 15.95 -9.22 -11.00
N GLU A 139 16.78 -10.26 -10.86
CA GLU A 139 16.60 -11.33 -9.86
C GLU A 139 16.64 -10.84 -8.41
N GLU A 140 17.54 -9.92 -8.07
CA GLU A 140 17.64 -9.38 -6.69
C GLU A 140 16.34 -8.65 -6.28
N LEU A 141 15.82 -7.79 -7.16
CA LEU A 141 14.56 -7.09 -6.92
C LEU A 141 13.38 -8.07 -6.91
N MET A 142 13.38 -9.10 -7.77
CA MET A 142 12.36 -10.14 -7.78
C MET A 142 12.29 -10.88 -6.44
N HIS A 143 13.42 -11.36 -5.94
CA HIS A 143 13.48 -12.06 -4.65
C HIS A 143 13.07 -11.15 -3.49
N HIS A 144 13.51 -9.89 -3.50
CA HIS A 144 13.13 -8.91 -2.49
C HIS A 144 11.60 -8.69 -2.48
N VAL A 145 10.99 -8.44 -3.64
CA VAL A 145 9.54 -8.30 -3.79
C VAL A 145 8.80 -9.56 -3.36
N GLU A 146 9.22 -10.74 -3.81
CA GLU A 146 8.54 -11.99 -3.49
C GLU A 146 8.62 -12.35 -1.99
N SER A 147 9.79 -12.16 -1.38
CA SER A 147 10.01 -12.51 0.02
C SER A 147 9.10 -11.76 0.99
N PHE A 148 8.75 -10.50 0.67
CA PHE A 148 7.94 -9.68 1.55
C PHE A 148 6.48 -10.16 1.65
N TYR A 149 5.89 -10.66 0.57
CA TYR A 149 4.44 -10.97 0.52
C TYR A 149 4.08 -12.45 0.69
N THR A 150 5.07 -13.35 0.62
CA THR A 150 4.83 -14.80 0.60
C THR A 150 4.61 -15.40 1.98
N SER A 151 5.04 -14.75 3.06
CA SER A 151 4.89 -15.29 4.41
C SER A 151 4.83 -14.21 5.50
N GLY A 152 4.56 -14.62 6.73
CA GLY A 152 4.59 -13.75 7.90
C GLY A 152 3.48 -12.70 7.95
N ILE A 153 3.82 -11.55 8.54
CA ILE A 153 2.86 -10.48 8.84
C ILE A 153 2.24 -9.86 7.58
N PRO A 154 3.00 -9.55 6.50
CA PRO A 154 2.40 -9.00 5.29
C PRO A 154 1.40 -9.93 4.62
N ALA A 155 1.71 -11.22 4.53
CA ALA A 155 0.79 -12.23 3.99
C ALA A 155 -0.50 -12.32 4.82
N SER A 156 -0.37 -12.23 6.15
CA SER A 156 -1.51 -12.24 7.05
C SER A 156 -2.38 -10.99 6.90
N VAL A 157 -1.78 -9.79 6.81
CA VAL A 157 -2.51 -8.53 6.56
C VAL A 157 -3.23 -8.56 5.21
N ARG A 158 -2.61 -9.14 4.17
CA ARG A 158 -3.24 -9.31 2.85
C ARG A 158 -4.44 -10.27 2.88
N THR A 159 -4.31 -11.36 3.64
CA THR A 159 -5.38 -12.36 3.80
C THR A 159 -6.63 -11.75 4.45
N GLU A 160 -6.44 -10.91 5.45
CA GLU A 160 -7.53 -10.28 6.20
C GLU A 160 -8.18 -9.15 5.42
N TYR A 161 -7.41 -8.36 4.67
CA TYR A 161 -7.99 -7.43 3.70
C TYR A 161 -8.88 -8.13 2.67
N ASN A 162 -8.43 -9.26 2.11
CA ASN A 162 -9.25 -10.04 1.17
C ASN A 162 -10.52 -10.57 1.84
N TYR A 163 -10.44 -11.06 3.08
CA TYR A 163 -11.61 -11.46 3.84
C TYR A 163 -12.60 -10.30 4.00
N LEU A 164 -12.13 -9.13 4.46
CA LEU A 164 -12.97 -7.93 4.64
C LEU A 164 -13.62 -7.49 3.33
N LYS A 165 -12.85 -7.44 2.23
CA LYS A 165 -13.33 -7.09 0.89
C LYS A 165 -14.49 -7.99 0.42
N HIS A 166 -14.47 -9.28 0.77
CA HIS A 166 -15.49 -10.24 0.32
C HIS A 166 -16.66 -10.42 1.30
N ARG A 167 -16.43 -10.22 2.60
CA ARG A 167 -17.43 -10.48 3.66
C ARG A 167 -18.04 -9.21 4.24
N GLY A 168 -17.40 -8.05 4.02
CA GLY A 168 -17.87 -6.73 4.45
C GLY A 168 -17.73 -6.45 5.95
N ALA A 169 -17.64 -7.48 6.81
CA ALA A 169 -17.58 -7.30 8.25
C ALA A 169 -16.85 -8.45 8.99
N TYR A 170 -16.40 -8.12 10.20
CA TYR A 170 -15.90 -9.05 11.20
C TYR A 170 -16.88 -9.22 12.35
N HIS A 171 -16.70 -10.26 13.15
CA HIS A 171 -17.20 -10.27 14.52
C HIS A 171 -16.17 -9.55 15.40
N ILE A 172 -16.55 -8.40 15.95
CA ILE A 172 -15.66 -7.56 16.75
C ILE A 172 -15.72 -8.04 18.19
N LEU A 173 -14.57 -8.36 18.77
CA LEU A 173 -14.50 -8.84 20.15
C LEU A 173 -15.04 -7.75 21.10
N GLY A 174 -16.01 -8.13 21.94
CA GLY A 174 -16.70 -7.21 22.85
C GLY A 174 -17.97 -6.55 22.28
N LEU A 175 -18.27 -6.72 20.98
CA LEU A 175 -19.49 -6.20 20.36
C LEU A 175 -20.45 -7.34 19.99
N GLY A 176 -21.30 -7.71 20.95
CA GLY A 176 -22.33 -8.74 20.79
C GLY A 176 -21.79 -10.16 20.91
N VAL A 177 -22.59 -11.14 20.49
CA VAL A 177 -22.29 -12.57 20.60
C VAL A 177 -22.36 -13.22 19.22
N GLN A 178 -21.37 -14.06 18.89
CA GLN A 178 -21.40 -14.91 17.71
C GLN A 178 -21.55 -16.37 18.12
N TYR A 179 -22.71 -16.95 17.83
CA TYR A 179 -22.97 -18.36 18.09
C TYR A 179 -22.34 -19.24 17.03
N ALA A 180 -21.58 -20.26 17.45
CA ALA A 180 -20.98 -21.23 16.53
C ALA A 180 -21.95 -22.31 16.05
N ASN A 181 -23.01 -22.54 16.81
CA ASN A 181 -23.88 -23.69 16.70
C ASN A 181 -25.34 -23.32 16.98
N MET A 182 -26.28 -24.03 16.38
CA MET A 182 -27.69 -23.94 16.74
C MET A 182 -27.89 -24.27 18.23
N HIS A 183 -28.81 -23.56 18.88
CA HIS A 183 -29.11 -23.80 20.30
C HIS A 183 -29.72 -25.17 20.57
N THR A 184 -30.45 -25.72 19.58
CA THR A 184 -31.11 -27.02 19.69
C THR A 184 -30.26 -28.10 19.05
N LYS A 185 -30.11 -29.22 19.76
CA LYS A 185 -29.50 -30.45 19.25
C LYS A 185 -30.59 -31.45 18.84
N VAL A 186 -30.36 -32.21 17.77
CA VAL A 186 -31.22 -33.33 17.36
C VAL A 186 -30.38 -34.60 17.41
N ASN A 187 -30.83 -35.61 18.15
CA ASN A 187 -30.09 -36.86 18.39
C ASN A 187 -28.65 -36.64 18.91
N GLY A 188 -28.42 -35.58 19.69
CA GLY A 188 -27.10 -35.24 20.22
C GLY A 188 -26.20 -34.47 19.26
N GLU A 189 -26.58 -34.35 17.99
CA GLU A 189 -25.84 -33.58 16.98
C GLU A 189 -26.22 -32.10 17.01
N SER A 190 -25.22 -31.26 16.76
CA SER A 190 -25.33 -29.80 16.68
C SER A 190 -24.96 -29.35 15.28
N PHE A 191 -25.72 -28.40 14.74
CA PHE A 191 -25.48 -27.86 13.41
C PHE A 191 -24.73 -26.54 13.50
N ASN A 192 -23.67 -26.41 12.70
CA ASN A 192 -22.86 -25.20 12.63
C ASN A 192 -23.68 -24.02 12.07
N LEU A 193 -23.46 -22.84 12.64
CA LEU A 193 -23.96 -21.58 12.10
C LEU A 193 -22.86 -20.89 11.29
N MET A 194 -23.26 -20.03 10.34
CA MET A 194 -22.30 -19.19 9.63
C MET A 194 -21.64 -18.21 10.59
N GLN A 195 -20.32 -18.07 10.49
CA GLN A 195 -19.53 -17.21 11.35
C GLN A 195 -18.71 -16.21 10.54
N ASN A 196 -18.47 -15.06 11.15
CA ASN A 196 -17.43 -14.12 10.75
C ASN A 196 -16.14 -14.40 11.52
N ARG A 197 -15.01 -14.04 10.92
CA ARG A 197 -13.73 -14.02 11.63
C ARG A 197 -13.79 -13.04 12.80
N VAL A 198 -13.11 -13.40 13.89
CA VAL A 198 -12.99 -12.55 15.07
C VAL A 198 -11.94 -11.48 14.82
N PHE A 199 -12.25 -10.25 15.21
CA PHE A 199 -11.34 -9.11 15.14
C PHE A 199 -11.08 -8.58 16.55
N ASP A 200 -9.85 -8.76 17.03
CA ASP A 200 -9.37 -8.19 18.28
C ASP A 200 -8.54 -6.92 17.99
N ASN A 201 -9.03 -5.77 18.45
CA ASN A 201 -8.37 -4.49 18.22
C ASN A 201 -6.93 -4.45 18.76
N LYS A 202 -6.65 -5.08 19.91
CA LYS A 202 -5.32 -5.05 20.52
C LYS A 202 -4.30 -5.80 19.67
N ASP A 203 -4.64 -7.03 19.29
CA ASP A 203 -3.80 -7.85 18.42
C ASP A 203 -3.54 -7.15 17.08
N TRP A 204 -4.56 -6.48 16.53
CA TRP A 204 -4.44 -5.78 15.27
C TRP A 204 -3.57 -4.53 15.32
N ILE A 205 -3.61 -3.76 16.40
CA ILE A 205 -2.69 -2.62 16.60
C ILE A 205 -1.24 -3.10 16.54
N GLU A 206 -0.90 -4.12 17.33
CA GLU A 206 0.48 -4.65 17.38
C GLU A 206 0.94 -5.20 16.03
N LYS A 207 0.06 -5.94 15.35
CA LYS A 207 0.33 -6.51 14.03
C LYS A 207 0.54 -5.45 12.96
N LEU A 208 -0.25 -4.37 12.98
CA LEU A 208 -0.13 -3.27 12.02
C LEU A 208 1.11 -2.41 12.29
N ILE A 209 1.48 -2.19 13.54
CA ILE A 209 2.77 -1.54 13.88
C ILE A 209 3.94 -2.35 13.33
N CYS A 210 3.89 -3.68 13.43
CA CYS A 210 4.94 -4.52 12.88
C CYS A 210 4.94 -4.52 11.34
N PHE A 211 3.75 -4.57 10.71
CA PHE A 211 3.61 -4.42 9.26
C PHE A 211 4.21 -3.10 8.78
N ASP A 212 3.90 -1.99 9.43
CA ASP A 212 4.38 -0.64 9.07
C ASP A 212 5.91 -0.61 8.95
N LYS A 213 6.61 -1.08 9.98
CA LYS A 213 8.08 -1.14 10.01
C LYS A 213 8.65 -2.02 8.90
N LEU A 214 8.08 -3.21 8.74
CA LEU A 214 8.49 -4.14 7.68
C LEU A 214 8.29 -3.51 6.30
N PHE A 215 7.16 -2.84 6.08
CA PHE A 215 6.85 -2.19 4.81
C PHE A 215 7.81 -1.04 4.52
N VAL A 216 8.17 -0.21 5.50
CA VAL A 216 9.18 0.85 5.33
C VAL A 216 10.50 0.25 4.84
N GLN A 217 11.03 -0.76 5.54
CA GLN A 217 12.29 -1.41 5.17
C GLN A 217 12.23 -2.04 3.77
N TYR A 218 11.12 -2.71 3.47
CA TYR A 218 10.88 -3.28 2.15
C TYR A 218 10.86 -2.20 1.06
N PHE A 219 10.11 -1.12 1.29
CA PHE A 219 9.86 -0.13 0.26
C PHE A 219 11.08 0.75 0.00
N GLU A 220 11.87 1.09 1.02
CA GLU A 220 13.18 1.74 0.86
C GLU A 220 14.08 0.97 -0.11
N LYS A 221 14.17 -0.35 0.10
CA LYS A 221 15.00 -1.20 -0.74
C LYS A 221 14.43 -1.28 -2.17
N VAL A 222 13.11 -1.34 -2.36
CA VAL A 222 12.47 -1.24 -3.69
C VAL A 222 12.82 0.09 -4.37
N VAL A 223 12.67 1.21 -3.67
CA VAL A 223 12.99 2.55 -4.19
C VAL A 223 14.46 2.63 -4.62
N SER A 224 15.38 2.05 -3.85
CA SER A 224 16.80 2.03 -4.19
C SER A 224 17.14 1.27 -5.49
N PHE A 225 16.30 0.32 -5.91
CA PHE A 225 16.47 -0.35 -7.21
C PHE A 225 15.89 0.45 -8.38
N ILE A 226 14.85 1.24 -8.13
CA ILE A 226 14.07 1.94 -9.16
C ILE A 226 14.66 3.31 -9.46
N ILE A 227 14.98 4.07 -8.41
CA ILE A 227 15.30 5.48 -8.50
C ILE A 227 16.82 5.68 -8.60
N PRO A 228 17.31 6.33 -9.68
CA PRO A 228 18.74 6.58 -9.83
C PRO A 228 19.23 7.64 -8.81
N PRO A 229 20.51 7.60 -8.40
CA PRO A 229 21.04 8.49 -7.35
C PRO A 229 20.90 9.99 -7.63
N ASN A 230 20.89 10.39 -8.90
CA ASN A 230 20.75 11.79 -9.31
C ASN A 230 19.29 12.26 -9.39
N TYR A 231 18.30 11.39 -9.21
CA TYR A 231 16.88 11.75 -9.33
C TYR A 231 16.49 12.89 -8.41
N THR A 232 16.79 12.78 -7.12
CA THR A 232 16.42 13.82 -6.12
C THR A 232 17.28 15.09 -6.22
N GLN A 233 18.26 15.13 -7.12
CA GLN A 233 19.11 16.30 -7.38
C GLN A 233 18.62 17.11 -8.59
N THR A 234 17.64 16.59 -9.33
CA THR A 234 17.10 17.25 -10.52
C THR A 234 16.44 18.57 -10.17
N THR A 235 16.75 19.60 -10.95
CA THR A 235 16.24 20.95 -10.73
C THR A 235 15.02 21.24 -11.61
N ASN A 236 14.15 22.15 -11.15
CA ASN A 236 13.02 22.61 -11.95
C ASN A 236 13.28 24.03 -12.47
N ASN A 237 13.58 24.15 -13.76
CA ASN A 237 13.80 25.45 -14.41
C ASN A 237 13.18 25.45 -15.82
N PHE A 238 13.08 26.63 -16.43
CA PHE A 238 12.46 26.80 -17.75
C PHE A 238 13.15 25.98 -18.86
N GLU A 239 14.47 25.76 -18.77
CA GLU A 239 15.21 24.99 -19.76
C GLU A 239 14.80 23.51 -19.79
N CYS A 240 14.28 22.98 -18.67
CA CYS A 240 13.72 21.62 -18.62
C CYS A 240 12.62 21.41 -19.66
N VAL A 241 11.74 22.40 -19.85
CA VAL A 241 10.65 22.31 -20.83
C VAL A 241 11.21 22.23 -22.26
N LEU A 242 12.23 23.03 -22.57
CA LEU A 242 12.89 23.00 -23.89
C LEU A 242 13.63 21.68 -24.13
N ARG A 243 14.30 21.15 -23.10
CA ARG A 243 14.97 19.84 -23.15
C ARG A 243 13.95 18.71 -23.38
N TYR A 244 12.84 18.74 -22.64
CA TYR A 244 11.77 17.75 -22.80
C TYR A 244 11.15 17.81 -24.21
N TYR A 245 10.85 19.00 -24.72
CA TYR A 245 10.33 19.16 -26.07
C TYR A 245 11.28 18.57 -27.13
N LYS A 246 12.58 18.88 -27.05
CA LYS A 246 13.60 18.31 -27.95
C LYS A 246 13.64 16.78 -27.86
N LYS A 247 13.64 16.23 -26.65
CA LYS A 247 13.61 14.79 -26.38
C LYS A 247 12.40 14.11 -27.05
N ARG A 248 11.22 14.73 -26.94
CA ARG A 248 9.99 14.19 -27.52
C ARG A 248 9.99 14.27 -29.05
N LYS A 249 10.48 15.37 -29.61
CA LYS A 249 10.56 15.55 -31.06
C LYS A 249 11.50 14.55 -31.73
N SER A 250 12.66 14.25 -31.11
CA SER A 250 13.60 13.26 -31.66
C SER A 250 13.10 11.82 -31.66
N MET A 251 12.04 11.51 -30.92
CA MET A 251 11.43 10.18 -30.86
C MET A 251 10.32 9.97 -31.90
N GLN A 252 9.87 11.05 -32.57
CA GLN A 252 8.85 11.01 -33.62
C GLN A 252 9.45 10.97 -35.03
N THR A 253 10.77 11.18 -35.14
CA THR A 253 11.57 11.10 -36.37
C THR A 253 12.35 9.81 -36.42
#